data_AF-A0A3S8YD71-F1
#
_entry.id   AF-A0A3S8YD71-F1
#
_cell.length_a   1.000
_cell.length_b   1.000
_cell.length_c   1.000
_cell.angle_alpha   90.00
_cell.angle_beta   90.00
_cell.angle_gamma   90.00
#
_symmetry.space_group_name_H-M   'P 1'
#
loop_
_entity.id
_entity.type
_entity.pdbx_description
1 polymer ?
#
loop_
_entity_poly.entity_id
_entity_poly.type
_entity_poly.pdbx_seq_one_letter_code
_entity_poly.pdbx_strand_id
1 'polypeptide(L)'
;MTSRIERLVQQLDGDAGASYDARAELIWLGSAAIPAIIDGLPSLGGFGQLTAIEVFQEVSDPRCGPALIGLLDSDNPTVREWAAVALASLEIDGAAEPLRRAYRACLERATPPDWTEPDGIRWAMTALGARSPVVPSLTARLRTDTPADSPGWPSAHFTAIINDLADHAQLILYSQFWRVDAGRTYCVSGTGLDWQLDWSAPWEHLVEEARTWSLLEATEAPVGEDIFVAPTWIDRTDLHPER
;
A
#
# COMPACT_ATOMS: atom_id res chain seq x y z
N MET A 1 6.55 -35.92 -6.97
CA MET A 1 6.57 -34.65 -6.21
C MET A 1 5.92 -33.53 -7.01
N THR A 2 6.28 -33.34 -8.28
CA THR A 2 5.69 -32.32 -9.18
C THR A 2 4.15 -32.38 -9.24
N SER A 3 3.58 -33.57 -9.44
CA SER A 3 2.11 -33.77 -9.46
C SER A 3 1.39 -33.53 -8.13
N ARG A 4 2.12 -33.47 -7.01
CA ARG A 4 1.55 -33.05 -5.72
C ARG A 4 1.51 -31.53 -5.63
N ILE A 5 2.60 -30.86 -6.00
CA ILE A 5 2.69 -29.39 -5.99
C ILE A 5 1.67 -28.79 -6.95
N GLU A 6 1.54 -29.31 -8.17
CA GLU A 6 0.54 -28.86 -9.13
C GLU A 6 -0.90 -28.95 -8.56
N ARG A 7 -1.21 -30.03 -7.83
CA ARG A 7 -2.51 -30.18 -7.17
C ARG A 7 -2.71 -29.12 -6.08
N LEU A 8 -1.69 -28.88 -5.25
CA LEU A 8 -1.74 -27.86 -4.21
C LEU A 8 -1.96 -26.47 -4.82
N VAL A 9 -1.30 -26.16 -5.94
CA VAL A 9 -1.51 -24.91 -6.66
C VAL A 9 -2.96 -24.76 -7.10
N GLN A 10 -3.56 -25.80 -7.69
CA GLN A 10 -4.99 -25.77 -8.06
C GLN A 10 -5.92 -25.64 -6.84
N GLN A 11 -5.50 -26.12 -5.66
CA GLN A 11 -6.28 -26.01 -4.42
C GLN A 11 -6.24 -24.62 -3.80
N LEU A 12 -5.40 -23.70 -4.28
CA LEU A 12 -5.42 -22.30 -3.82
C LEU A 12 -6.74 -21.59 -4.12
N ASP A 13 -7.44 -22.00 -5.19
CA ASP A 13 -8.80 -21.56 -5.50
C ASP A 13 -9.90 -22.38 -4.80
N GLY A 14 -9.51 -23.32 -3.93
CA GLY A 14 -10.44 -24.11 -3.15
C GLY A 14 -11.25 -23.26 -2.17
N ASP A 15 -12.18 -23.91 -1.47
CA ASP A 15 -12.80 -23.27 -0.31
C ASP A 15 -11.75 -22.82 0.71
N ALA A 16 -12.15 -21.95 1.64
CA ALA A 16 -11.22 -21.33 2.59
C ALA A 16 -10.39 -22.36 3.39
N GLY A 17 -10.92 -23.56 3.67
CA GLY A 17 -10.18 -24.62 4.34
C GLY A 17 -9.15 -25.26 3.43
N ALA A 18 -9.57 -25.71 2.24
CA ALA A 18 -8.69 -26.33 1.26
C ALA A 18 -7.57 -25.40 0.78
N SER A 19 -7.90 -24.12 0.56
CA SER A 19 -6.94 -23.09 0.16
C SER A 19 -5.93 -22.79 1.27
N TYR A 20 -6.39 -22.70 2.53
CA TYR A 20 -5.51 -22.50 3.68
C TYR A 20 -4.50 -23.65 3.84
N ASP A 21 -4.97 -24.90 3.77
CA ASP A 21 -4.13 -26.09 3.87
C ASP A 21 -3.11 -26.14 2.72
N ALA A 22 -3.56 -25.86 1.50
CA ALA A 22 -2.69 -25.82 0.32
C ALA A 22 -1.61 -24.74 0.44
N ARG A 23 -1.99 -23.52 0.86
CA ARG A 23 -1.08 -22.40 1.11
C ARG A 23 -0.02 -22.78 2.14
N ALA A 24 -0.44 -23.30 3.29
CA ALA A 24 0.48 -23.70 4.37
C ALA A 24 1.47 -24.77 3.90
N GLU A 25 1.01 -25.74 3.11
CA GLU A 25 1.87 -26.79 2.58
C GLU A 25 2.86 -26.26 1.53
N LEU A 26 2.43 -25.36 0.64
CA LEU A 26 3.30 -24.72 -0.33
C LEU A 26 4.37 -23.85 0.34
N ILE A 27 4.02 -23.11 1.39
CA ILE A 27 4.97 -22.35 2.22
C ILE A 27 5.99 -23.30 2.84
N TRP A 28 5.54 -24.43 3.41
CA TRP A 28 6.43 -25.43 4.01
C TRP A 28 7.40 -26.06 2.99
N LEU A 29 6.94 -26.27 1.75
CA LEU A 29 7.80 -26.70 0.65
C LEU A 29 8.80 -25.63 0.19
N GLY A 30 8.52 -24.36 0.49
CA GLY A 30 9.40 -23.21 0.24
C GLY A 30 9.72 -23.01 -1.23
N SER A 31 10.97 -22.63 -1.51
CA SER A 31 11.49 -22.36 -2.85
C SER A 31 11.25 -23.47 -3.88
N ALA A 32 11.06 -24.72 -3.47
CA ALA A 32 10.78 -25.82 -4.38
C ALA A 32 9.39 -25.73 -5.03
N ALA A 33 8.44 -25.04 -4.40
CA ALA A 33 7.08 -24.87 -4.92
C ALA A 33 6.96 -23.71 -5.93
N ILE A 34 7.86 -22.73 -5.84
CA ILE A 34 7.77 -21.46 -6.58
C ILE A 34 7.62 -21.63 -8.10
N PRO A 35 8.40 -22.48 -8.80
CA PRO A 35 8.22 -22.67 -10.23
C PRO A 35 6.81 -23.15 -10.61
N ALA A 36 6.26 -24.11 -9.85
CA ALA A 36 4.94 -24.65 -10.14
C ALA A 36 3.81 -23.65 -9.82
N ILE A 37 3.99 -22.81 -8.80
CA ILE A 37 3.05 -21.72 -8.52
C ILE A 37 3.07 -20.71 -9.67
N ILE A 38 4.25 -20.31 -10.14
CA ILE A 38 4.40 -19.40 -11.29
C ILE A 38 3.70 -19.98 -12.53
N ASP A 39 3.97 -21.23 -12.86
CA ASP A 39 3.39 -21.89 -14.04
C ASP A 39 1.86 -22.06 -13.92
N GLY A 40 1.34 -22.28 -12.71
CA GLY A 40 -0.08 -22.48 -12.46
C GLY A 40 -0.87 -21.18 -12.24
N LEU A 41 -0.22 -20.06 -11.92
CA LEU A 41 -0.84 -18.78 -11.60
C LEU A 41 -1.90 -18.29 -12.63
N PRO A 42 -1.68 -18.44 -13.96
CA PRO A 42 -2.68 -18.01 -14.95
C PRO A 42 -3.98 -18.83 -14.94
N SER A 43 -3.94 -20.04 -14.37
CA SER A 43 -5.13 -20.88 -14.22
C SER A 43 -5.97 -20.55 -12.99
N LEU A 44 -5.43 -19.72 -12.08
CA LEU A 44 -6.09 -19.39 -10.83
C LEU A 44 -7.07 -18.23 -11.00
N GLY A 45 -8.17 -18.29 -10.25
CA GLY A 45 -9.06 -17.15 -10.03
C GLY A 45 -8.42 -16.09 -9.14
N GLY A 46 -9.10 -14.96 -8.98
CA GLY A 46 -8.58 -13.84 -8.19
C GLY A 46 -8.28 -14.22 -6.73
N PHE A 47 -9.06 -15.11 -6.13
CA PHE A 47 -8.79 -15.61 -4.78
C PHE A 47 -7.50 -16.43 -4.73
N GLY A 48 -7.34 -17.44 -5.58
CA GLY A 48 -6.12 -18.24 -5.63
C GLY A 48 -4.88 -17.43 -6.00
N GLN A 49 -5.02 -16.39 -6.83
CA GLN A 49 -3.94 -15.43 -7.11
C GLN A 49 -3.50 -14.68 -5.84
N LEU A 50 -4.44 -14.17 -5.04
CA LEU A 50 -4.12 -13.53 -3.76
C LEU A 50 -3.42 -14.50 -2.81
N THR A 51 -3.92 -15.73 -2.70
CA THR A 51 -3.30 -16.79 -1.89
C THR A 51 -1.89 -17.13 -2.38
N ALA A 52 -1.65 -17.15 -3.70
CA ALA A 52 -0.34 -17.36 -4.28
C ALA A 52 0.64 -16.21 -3.95
N ILE A 53 0.18 -14.95 -3.93
CA ILE A 53 0.97 -13.79 -3.51
C ILE A 53 1.41 -13.95 -2.05
N GLU A 54 0.53 -14.40 -1.16
CA GLU A 54 0.88 -14.67 0.24
C GLU A 54 2.00 -15.73 0.34
N VAL A 55 1.91 -16.81 -0.46
CA VAL A 55 3.00 -17.81 -0.52
C VAL A 55 4.31 -17.16 -0.98
N PHE A 56 4.26 -16.30 -2.00
CA PHE A 56 5.46 -15.60 -2.48
C PHE A 56 6.10 -14.72 -1.41
N GLN A 57 5.31 -13.99 -0.62
CA GLN A 57 5.80 -13.15 0.46
C GLN A 57 6.43 -13.97 1.58
N GLU A 58 5.73 -15.02 2.05
CA GLU A 58 6.20 -15.87 3.14
C GLU A 58 7.46 -16.68 2.77
N VAL A 59 7.55 -17.15 1.53
CA VAL A 59 8.71 -17.89 1.05
C VAL A 59 9.88 -16.96 0.69
N SER A 60 9.59 -15.72 0.28
CA SER A 60 10.58 -14.70 -0.08
C SER A 60 11.59 -15.14 -1.16
N ASP A 61 11.13 -15.94 -2.13
CA ASP A 61 11.97 -16.37 -3.26
C ASP A 61 11.89 -15.35 -4.40
N PRO A 62 12.99 -14.69 -4.79
CA PRO A 62 12.96 -13.61 -5.78
C PRO A 62 12.52 -14.08 -7.19
N ARG A 63 12.51 -15.39 -7.46
CA ARG A 63 12.04 -15.93 -8.74
C ARG A 63 10.55 -15.65 -9.01
N CYS A 64 9.77 -15.28 -7.98
CA CYS A 64 8.38 -14.85 -8.16
C CYS A 64 8.24 -13.47 -8.83
N GLY A 65 9.30 -12.67 -8.90
CA GLY A 65 9.28 -11.29 -9.38
C GLY A 65 8.57 -11.09 -10.74
N PRO A 66 8.92 -11.85 -11.80
CA PRO A 66 8.23 -11.76 -13.08
C PRO A 66 6.73 -12.09 -13.02
N ALA A 67 6.33 -13.02 -12.16
CA ALA A 67 4.93 -13.38 -11.98
C ALA A 67 4.15 -12.27 -11.25
N LEU A 68 4.73 -11.69 -10.19
CA LEU A 68 4.18 -10.53 -9.50
C LEU A 68 4.05 -9.32 -10.43
N ILE A 69 5.05 -9.06 -11.28
CA ILE A 69 4.98 -8.01 -12.32
C ILE A 69 3.80 -8.27 -13.26
N GLY A 70 3.58 -9.51 -13.69
CA GLY A 70 2.43 -9.87 -14.54
C GLY A 70 1.08 -9.66 -13.86
N LEU A 71 0.99 -9.83 -12.54
CA LEU A 71 -0.24 -9.60 -11.79
C LEU A 71 -0.64 -8.12 -11.67
N LEU A 72 0.27 -7.18 -11.96
CA LEU A 72 -0.07 -5.76 -12.07
C LEU A 72 -1.04 -5.46 -13.23
N ASP A 73 -1.18 -6.38 -14.19
CA ASP A 73 -2.14 -6.31 -15.31
C ASP A 73 -3.40 -7.15 -15.06
N SER A 74 -3.60 -7.70 -13.84
CA SER A 74 -4.80 -8.48 -13.49
C SER A 74 -6.07 -7.64 -13.63
N ASP A 75 -7.20 -8.26 -14.01
CA ASP A 75 -8.50 -7.58 -14.01
C ASP A 75 -9.00 -7.25 -12.60
N ASN A 76 -8.49 -7.95 -11.57
CA ASN A 76 -8.88 -7.73 -10.18
C ASN A 76 -8.02 -6.64 -9.51
N PRO A 77 -8.59 -5.50 -9.07
CA PRO A 77 -7.84 -4.42 -8.42
C PRO A 77 -7.13 -4.85 -7.14
N THR A 78 -7.71 -5.75 -6.35
CA THR A 78 -7.08 -6.27 -5.12
C THR A 78 -5.84 -7.10 -5.45
N VAL A 79 -5.86 -7.86 -6.55
CA VAL A 79 -4.69 -8.61 -7.01
C VAL A 79 -3.58 -7.65 -7.44
N ARG A 80 -3.91 -6.58 -8.18
CA ARG A 80 -2.94 -5.55 -8.59
C ARG A 80 -2.30 -4.85 -7.39
N GLU A 81 -3.11 -4.49 -6.39
CA GLU A 81 -2.65 -3.92 -5.12
C GLU A 81 -1.66 -4.84 -4.41
N TRP A 82 -2.05 -6.09 -4.16
CA TRP A 82 -1.24 -7.05 -3.40
C TRP A 82 0.04 -7.40 -4.15
N ALA A 83 -0.01 -7.48 -5.48
CA ALA A 83 1.16 -7.67 -6.31
C ALA A 83 2.14 -6.48 -6.17
N ALA A 84 1.64 -5.25 -6.19
CA ALA A 84 2.48 -4.06 -6.00
C ALA A 84 3.13 -4.04 -4.62
N VAL A 85 2.36 -4.33 -3.57
CA VAL A 85 2.88 -4.41 -2.20
C VAL A 85 3.95 -5.50 -2.09
N ALA A 86 3.69 -6.70 -2.62
CA ALA A 86 4.64 -7.80 -2.58
C ALA A 86 5.94 -7.49 -3.35
N LEU A 87 5.87 -6.82 -4.50
CA LEU A 87 7.06 -6.40 -5.25
C LEU A 87 7.97 -5.49 -4.41
N ALA A 88 7.40 -4.56 -3.64
CA ALA A 88 8.17 -3.67 -2.77
C ALA A 88 8.67 -4.38 -1.51
N SER A 89 7.83 -5.16 -0.83
CA SER A 89 8.22 -5.91 0.37
C SER A 89 9.35 -6.92 0.10
N LEU A 90 9.38 -7.50 -1.09
CA LEU A 90 10.40 -8.46 -1.52
C LEU A 90 11.59 -7.81 -2.24
N GLU A 91 11.61 -6.48 -2.34
CA GLU A 91 12.66 -5.70 -3.02
C GLU A 91 12.94 -6.21 -4.45
N ILE A 92 11.89 -6.52 -5.22
CA ILE A 92 12.04 -7.09 -6.56
C ILE A 92 12.65 -6.05 -7.52
N ASP A 93 13.88 -6.33 -7.93
CA ASP A 93 14.58 -5.55 -8.95
C ASP A 93 13.76 -5.42 -10.24
N GLY A 94 13.78 -4.23 -10.83
CA GLY A 94 13.09 -3.95 -12.10
C GLY A 94 11.58 -3.71 -11.99
N ALA A 95 10.99 -3.74 -10.79
CA ALA A 95 9.57 -3.47 -10.58
C ALA A 95 9.17 -1.98 -10.76
N ALA A 96 10.12 -1.05 -10.73
CA ALA A 96 9.87 0.39 -10.80
C ALA A 96 9.04 0.83 -12.02
N GLU A 97 9.42 0.41 -13.23
CA GLU A 97 8.71 0.81 -14.45
C GLU A 97 7.35 0.10 -14.61
N PRO A 98 7.21 -1.22 -14.32
CA PRO A 98 5.91 -1.86 -14.21
C PRO A 98 4.94 -1.16 -13.26
N LEU A 99 5.41 -0.74 -12.06
CA LEU A 99 4.58 -0.01 -11.10
C LEU A 99 4.13 1.36 -11.65
N ARG A 100 5.02 2.10 -12.33
CA ARG A 100 4.64 3.37 -12.99
C ARG A 100 3.58 3.16 -14.09
N ARG A 101 3.67 2.05 -14.84
CA ARG A 101 2.66 1.69 -15.84
C ARG A 101 1.33 1.35 -15.18
N ALA A 102 1.34 0.52 -14.14
CA ALA A 102 0.14 0.16 -13.39
C ALA A 102 -0.55 1.38 -12.77
N TYR A 103 0.25 2.31 -12.22
CA TYR A 103 -0.25 3.56 -11.69
C TYR A 103 -0.88 4.46 -12.76
N ARG A 104 -0.23 4.62 -13.92
CA ARG A 104 -0.81 5.33 -15.08
C ARG A 104 -2.14 4.71 -15.51
N ALA A 105 -2.24 3.38 -15.51
CA ALA A 105 -3.49 2.69 -15.83
C ALA A 105 -4.60 2.99 -14.82
N CYS A 106 -4.28 3.21 -13.53
CA CYS A 106 -5.25 3.70 -12.54
C CYS A 106 -5.80 5.09 -12.91
N LEU A 107 -4.90 6.00 -13.31
CA LEU A 107 -5.27 7.36 -13.74
C LEU A 107 -6.15 7.33 -15.00
N GLU A 108 -5.82 6.48 -15.97
CA GLU A 108 -6.60 6.30 -17.20
C GLU A 108 -8.01 5.76 -16.92
N ARG A 109 -8.16 4.90 -15.90
CA ARG A 109 -9.47 4.41 -15.42
C ARG A 109 -10.22 5.41 -14.54
N ALA A 110 -9.61 6.56 -14.21
CA ALA A 110 -10.11 7.48 -13.20
C ALA A 110 -10.38 6.79 -11.85
N THR A 111 -9.56 5.81 -11.47
CA THR A 111 -9.62 5.20 -10.14
C THR A 111 -9.25 6.25 -9.09
N PRO A 112 -10.08 6.47 -8.05
CA PRO A 112 -9.79 7.46 -7.01
C PRO A 112 -8.43 7.20 -6.36
N PRO A 113 -7.60 8.23 -6.14
CA PRO A 113 -6.24 8.05 -5.63
C PRO A 113 -6.19 7.53 -4.19
N ASP A 114 -7.22 7.75 -3.39
CA ASP A 114 -7.43 7.20 -2.04
C ASP A 114 -7.91 5.74 -2.03
N TRP A 115 -8.21 5.16 -3.20
CA TRP A 115 -8.54 3.75 -3.31
C TRP A 115 -7.32 2.86 -3.05
N THR A 116 -7.55 1.65 -2.54
CA THR A 116 -6.49 0.77 -2.03
C THR A 116 -5.45 0.40 -3.09
N GLU A 117 -5.86 0.17 -4.34
CA GLU A 117 -4.96 -0.15 -5.44
C GLU A 117 -3.98 1.00 -5.78
N PRO A 118 -4.43 2.23 -6.15
CA PRO A 118 -3.54 3.36 -6.35
C PRO A 118 -2.63 3.64 -5.15
N ASP A 119 -3.15 3.44 -3.94
CA ASP A 119 -2.39 3.64 -2.72
C ASP A 119 -1.26 2.61 -2.55
N GLY A 120 -1.57 1.32 -2.67
CA GLY A 120 -0.59 0.24 -2.62
C GLY A 120 0.49 0.39 -3.71
N ILE A 121 0.11 0.82 -4.92
CA ILE A 121 1.06 1.09 -5.99
C ILE A 121 1.95 2.30 -5.68
N ARG A 122 1.41 3.43 -5.19
CA ARG A 122 2.22 4.60 -4.79
C ARG A 122 3.16 4.29 -3.65
N TRP A 123 2.69 3.52 -2.66
CA TRP A 123 3.53 3.05 -1.56
C TRP A 123 4.68 2.22 -2.11
N ALA A 124 4.40 1.23 -2.97
CA ALA A 124 5.42 0.37 -3.57
C ALA A 124 6.43 1.17 -4.41
N MET A 125 5.97 2.14 -5.20
CA MET A 125 6.86 3.04 -5.93
C MET A 125 7.74 3.86 -4.99
N THR A 126 7.21 4.31 -3.86
CA THR A 126 7.99 5.08 -2.87
C THR A 126 9.04 4.21 -2.20
N ALA A 127 8.66 2.99 -1.77
CA ALA A 127 9.55 2.02 -1.14
C ALA A 127 10.72 1.61 -2.06
N LEU A 128 10.46 1.46 -3.36
CA LEU A 128 11.47 1.11 -4.37
C LEU A 128 12.20 2.32 -4.97
N GLY A 129 11.98 3.53 -4.44
CA GLY A 129 12.61 4.76 -4.93
C GLY A 129 12.15 5.21 -6.33
N ALA A 130 11.07 4.66 -6.86
CA ALA A 130 10.46 5.04 -8.13
C ALA A 130 9.60 6.30 -8.03
N ARG A 131 9.18 6.68 -6.81
CA ARG A 131 8.47 7.90 -6.42
C ARG A 131 9.17 8.54 -5.21
N SER A 132 9.21 9.87 -5.15
CA SER A 132 9.74 10.61 -4.01
C SER A 132 8.73 11.67 -3.56
N PRO A 133 7.87 11.37 -2.56
CA PRO A 133 6.94 12.37 -2.05
C PRO A 133 7.68 13.58 -1.48
N VAL A 134 7.17 14.77 -1.78
CA VAL A 134 7.74 16.02 -1.26
C VAL A 134 7.41 16.12 0.22
N VAL A 135 8.43 16.17 1.09
CA VAL A 135 8.25 16.42 2.53
C VAL A 135 8.66 17.86 2.83
N PRO A 136 7.69 18.75 3.14
CA PRO A 136 7.99 20.13 3.52
C PRO A 136 8.90 20.24 4.74
N SER A 137 9.61 21.37 4.86
CA SER A 137 10.67 21.53 5.85
C SER A 137 10.20 21.54 7.31
N LEU A 138 8.97 22.00 7.59
CA LEU A 138 8.43 21.96 8.94
C LEU A 138 7.96 20.53 9.26
N THR A 139 7.21 19.88 8.39
CA THR A 139 6.85 18.46 8.50
C THR A 139 8.09 17.60 8.71
N ALA A 140 9.14 17.75 7.90
CA ALA A 140 10.38 17.00 8.06
C ALA A 140 11.03 17.18 9.45
N ARG A 141 11.02 18.40 9.99
CA ARG A 141 11.60 18.72 11.32
C ARG A 141 10.78 18.22 12.49
N LEU A 142 9.47 18.08 12.31
CA LEU A 142 8.56 17.57 13.35
C LEU A 142 8.63 16.05 13.51
N ARG A 143 9.34 15.36 12.61
CA ARG A 143 9.50 13.91 12.67
C ARG A 143 10.46 13.55 13.80
N THR A 144 10.08 12.58 14.63
CA THR A 144 10.92 12.09 15.72
C THR A 144 11.52 10.73 15.38
N ASP A 145 12.74 10.49 15.86
CA ASP A 145 13.39 9.18 15.78
C ASP A 145 12.69 8.22 16.74
N THR A 146 11.66 7.55 16.24
CA THR A 146 10.88 6.53 16.96
C THR A 146 11.38 5.16 16.47
N PRO A 147 11.31 4.08 17.27
CA PRO A 147 11.76 2.75 16.81
C PRO A 147 11.18 2.38 15.44
N ALA A 148 11.93 1.57 14.68
CA ALA A 148 11.76 1.30 13.25
C ALA A 148 10.33 0.91 12.79
N ASP A 149 9.47 0.47 13.70
CA ASP A 149 8.11 0.00 13.45
C ASP A 149 7.01 1.03 13.78
N SER A 150 7.36 2.30 14.00
CA SER A 150 6.39 3.38 14.22
C SER A 150 6.40 4.37 13.04
N PRO A 151 5.35 4.39 12.21
CA PRO A 151 5.29 5.29 11.08
C PRO A 151 4.85 6.69 11.52
N GLY A 152 5.65 7.70 11.18
CA GLY A 152 5.18 9.08 11.09
C GLY A 152 5.67 10.06 12.16
N TRP A 153 4.75 10.84 12.72
CA TRP A 153 5.00 12.02 13.55
C TRP A 153 4.22 11.97 14.86
N PRO A 154 4.69 12.60 15.96
CA PRO A 154 3.87 12.75 17.16
C PRO A 154 2.52 13.41 16.82
N SER A 155 1.40 12.83 17.29
CA SER A 155 0.06 13.33 16.93
C SER A 155 -0.21 14.76 17.43
N ALA A 156 0.50 15.20 18.47
CA ALA A 156 0.49 16.58 18.95
C ALA A 156 0.90 17.61 17.87
N HIS A 157 1.60 17.17 16.82
CA HIS A 157 2.03 18.01 15.70
C HIS A 157 1.10 17.92 14.48
N PHE A 158 0.01 17.15 14.55
CA PHE A 158 -0.81 16.84 13.39
C PHE A 158 -1.38 18.10 12.71
N THR A 159 -1.92 19.05 13.48
CA THR A 159 -2.38 20.36 12.95
C THR A 159 -1.28 21.13 12.21
N ALA A 160 -0.05 21.09 12.71
CA ALA A 160 1.07 21.78 12.06
C ALA A 160 1.46 21.10 10.74
N ILE A 161 1.43 19.76 10.71
CA ILE A 161 1.72 18.95 9.52
C ILE A 161 0.66 19.17 8.43
N ILE A 162 -0.63 19.18 8.79
CA ILE A 162 -1.73 19.45 7.87
C ILE A 162 -1.53 20.81 7.19
N ASN A 163 -1.27 21.84 7.97
CA ASN A 163 -1.08 23.19 7.44
C ASN A 163 0.16 23.26 6.53
N ASP A 164 1.29 22.69 6.96
CA ASP A 164 2.53 22.71 6.19
C ASP A 164 2.41 21.96 4.86
N LEU A 165 1.76 20.80 4.84
CA LEU A 165 1.50 20.05 3.60
C LEU A 165 0.65 20.87 2.63
N ALA A 166 -0.47 21.43 3.11
CA ALA A 166 -1.37 22.22 2.28
C ALA A 166 -0.75 23.55 1.81
N ASP A 167 0.11 24.20 2.62
CA ASP A 167 0.87 25.40 2.23
C ASP A 167 1.88 25.09 1.09
N HIS A 168 2.27 23.83 0.95
CA HIS A 168 3.11 23.33 -0.13
C HIS A 168 2.29 22.66 -1.25
N ALA A 169 0.99 22.98 -1.35
CA ALA A 169 0.07 22.46 -2.36
C ALA A 169 -0.04 20.93 -2.38
N GLN A 170 0.04 20.30 -1.21
CA GLN A 170 -0.14 18.85 -1.04
C GLN A 170 -1.42 18.59 -0.24
N LEU A 171 -2.11 17.50 -0.56
CA LEU A 171 -3.35 17.11 0.13
C LEU A 171 -3.20 15.75 0.80
N ILE A 172 -3.77 15.62 1.99
CA ILE A 172 -3.84 14.37 2.74
C ILE A 172 -5.04 13.57 2.24
N LEU A 173 -4.82 12.29 1.90
CA LEU A 173 -5.85 11.34 1.51
C LEU A 173 -6.53 10.74 2.75
N TYR A 174 -5.72 10.29 3.69
CA TYR A 174 -6.17 9.73 4.96
C TYR A 174 -5.03 9.79 5.98
N SER A 175 -5.37 9.60 7.25
CA SER A 175 -4.42 9.55 8.36
C SER A 175 -4.62 8.28 9.18
N GLN A 176 -3.52 7.63 9.56
CA GLN A 176 -3.55 6.51 10.50
C GLN A 176 -2.91 6.93 11.81
N PHE A 177 -3.54 6.56 12.92
CA PHE A 177 -3.02 6.82 14.26
C PHE A 177 -2.49 5.54 14.88
N TRP A 178 -1.35 5.66 15.54
CA TRP A 178 -0.63 4.54 16.11
C TRP A 178 -0.25 4.86 17.55
N ARG A 179 -0.51 3.92 18.46
CA ARG A 179 0.00 3.97 19.83
C ARG A 179 1.26 3.14 19.94
N VAL A 180 2.32 3.70 20.52
CA VAL A 180 3.56 2.98 20.81
C VAL A 180 3.67 2.75 22.30
N ASP A 181 3.47 1.50 22.73
CA ASP A 181 3.58 1.11 24.14
C ASP A 181 4.54 -0.07 24.29
N ALA A 182 5.51 0.06 25.20
CA ALA A 182 6.50 -0.96 25.55
C ALA A 182 7.18 -1.65 24.33
N GLY A 183 7.48 -0.87 23.28
CA GLY A 183 8.09 -1.36 22.04
C GLY A 183 7.14 -2.09 21.09
N ARG A 184 5.83 -1.97 21.29
CA ARG A 184 4.80 -2.47 20.37
C ARG A 184 3.98 -1.32 19.81
N THR A 185 3.64 -1.43 18.53
CA THR A 185 2.81 -0.45 17.83
C THR A 185 1.40 -1.02 17.64
N TYR A 186 0.38 -0.26 18.00
CA TYR A 186 -1.02 -0.63 17.87
C TYR A 186 -1.76 0.41 17.04
N CYS A 187 -2.52 -0.02 16.04
CA CYS A 187 -3.41 0.89 15.32
C CYS A 187 -4.49 1.40 16.28
N VAL A 188 -4.68 2.71 16.30
CA VAL A 188 -5.73 3.39 17.06
C VAL A 188 -6.76 3.84 16.04
N SER A 189 -8.02 3.47 16.25
CA SER A 189 -9.12 3.99 15.44
C SER A 189 -9.11 5.51 15.49
N GLY A 190 -8.96 6.13 14.32
CA GLY A 190 -9.24 7.54 14.13
C GLY A 190 -10.73 7.82 14.28
N THR A 191 -11.11 9.04 13.96
CA THR A 191 -12.45 9.60 14.19
C THR A 191 -13.50 9.01 13.23
N GLY A 192 -13.05 8.28 12.21
CA GLY A 192 -13.94 7.59 11.27
C GLY A 192 -14.77 8.55 10.43
N LEU A 193 -14.25 9.76 10.18
CA LEU A 193 -14.87 10.71 9.27
C LEU A 193 -14.87 10.07 7.87
N ASP A 194 -16.06 9.83 7.33
CA ASP A 194 -16.25 9.37 5.96
C ASP A 194 -16.40 10.62 5.08
N TRP A 195 -15.29 11.09 4.51
CA TRP A 195 -15.26 12.22 3.59
C TRP A 195 -14.84 11.75 2.21
N GLN A 196 -15.42 12.37 1.19
CA GLN A 196 -15.12 12.08 -0.21
C GLN A 196 -14.80 13.38 -0.92
N LEU A 197 -13.62 13.47 -1.52
CA LEU A 197 -13.21 14.62 -2.32
C LEU A 197 -13.82 14.54 -3.72
N ASP A 198 -14.28 15.68 -4.24
CA ASP A 198 -14.65 15.80 -5.65
C ASP A 198 -13.38 15.93 -6.50
N TRP A 199 -12.84 14.79 -6.94
CA TRP A 199 -11.64 14.72 -7.78
C TRP A 199 -11.75 15.46 -9.13
N SER A 200 -12.90 16.03 -9.49
CA SER A 200 -13.07 16.92 -10.65
C SER A 200 -12.80 18.39 -10.35
N ALA A 201 -12.69 18.78 -9.08
CA ALA A 201 -12.44 20.15 -8.65
C ALA A 201 -10.99 20.61 -8.98
N PRO A 202 -10.75 21.92 -9.06
CA PRO A 202 -9.39 22.45 -9.18
C PRO A 202 -8.48 21.99 -8.03
N TRP A 203 -7.21 21.73 -8.31
CA TRP A 203 -6.24 21.23 -7.32
C TRP A 203 -6.19 22.08 -6.04
N GLU A 204 -6.23 23.41 -6.19
CA GLU A 204 -6.20 24.35 -5.08
C GLU A 204 -7.46 24.21 -4.19
N HIS A 205 -8.60 23.87 -4.79
CA HIS A 205 -9.83 23.59 -4.04
C HIS A 205 -9.72 22.28 -3.27
N LEU A 206 -9.21 21.23 -3.93
CA LEU A 206 -8.98 19.92 -3.31
C LEU A 206 -8.03 20.02 -2.10
N VAL A 207 -6.96 20.81 -2.20
CA VAL A 207 -6.02 21.04 -1.10
C VAL A 207 -6.69 21.74 0.09
N GLU A 208 -7.47 22.79 -0.13
CA GLU A 208 -8.17 23.50 0.95
C GLU A 208 -9.31 22.68 1.56
N GLU A 209 -10.02 21.89 0.75
CA GLU A 209 -11.05 20.98 1.22
C GLU A 209 -10.43 19.87 2.08
N ALA A 210 -9.38 19.21 1.60
CA ALA A 210 -8.64 18.21 2.36
C ALA A 210 -8.06 18.79 3.66
N ARG A 211 -7.47 19.99 3.61
CA ARG A 211 -7.00 20.72 4.80
C ARG A 211 -8.13 20.90 5.82
N THR A 212 -9.31 21.34 5.37
CA THR A 212 -10.47 21.57 6.25
C THR A 212 -10.89 20.29 6.96
N TRP A 213 -10.99 19.19 6.21
CA TRP A 213 -11.35 17.88 6.75
C TRP A 213 -10.30 17.33 7.70
N SER A 214 -9.02 17.39 7.34
CA SER A 214 -7.94 16.93 8.22
C SER A 214 -7.82 17.77 9.48
N LEU A 215 -8.12 19.08 9.42
CA LEU A 215 -8.17 19.91 10.63
C LEU A 215 -9.31 19.49 11.55
N LEU A 216 -10.47 19.12 11.00
CA LEU A 216 -11.56 18.55 11.79
C LEU A 216 -11.15 17.22 12.43
N GLU A 217 -10.54 16.32 11.65
CA GLU A 217 -9.96 15.06 12.17
C GLU A 217 -8.98 15.34 13.31
N ALA A 218 -8.10 16.33 13.16
CA ALA A 218 -7.13 16.72 14.17
C ALA A 218 -7.76 17.23 15.49
N THR A 219 -8.97 17.81 15.45
CA THR A 219 -9.66 18.24 16.68
C THR A 219 -10.15 17.07 17.53
N GLU A 220 -10.39 15.93 16.91
CA GLU A 220 -10.89 14.72 17.56
C GLU A 220 -9.83 13.61 17.63
N ALA A 221 -8.63 13.86 17.08
CA ALA A 221 -7.53 12.91 17.03
C ALA A 221 -7.04 12.53 18.44
N PRO A 222 -6.61 11.27 18.65
CA PRO A 222 -6.02 10.86 19.91
C PRO A 222 -4.71 11.64 20.16
N VAL A 223 -4.61 12.27 21.32
CA VAL A 223 -3.41 13.00 21.76
C VAL A 223 -2.77 12.27 22.94
N GLY A 224 -1.48 12.00 22.82
CA GLY A 224 -0.65 11.38 23.86
C GLY A 224 0.81 11.47 23.46
N GLU A 225 1.72 11.41 24.44
CA GLU A 225 3.17 11.38 24.18
C GLU A 225 3.60 10.09 23.43
N ASP A 226 2.74 9.07 23.47
CA ASP A 226 2.87 7.76 22.85
C ASP A 226 2.04 7.58 21.57
N ILE A 227 1.34 8.63 21.12
CA ILE A 227 0.48 8.59 19.93
C ILE A 227 1.19 9.25 18.75
N PHE A 228 1.23 8.54 17.64
CA PHE A 228 1.81 8.96 16.37
C PHE A 228 0.75 8.98 15.28
N VAL A 229 0.96 9.85 14.29
CA VAL A 229 0.14 9.97 13.09
C VAL A 229 0.99 9.71 11.86
N ALA A 230 0.47 8.86 10.97
CA ALA A 230 1.01 8.58 9.65
C ALA A 230 -0.01 9.06 8.62
N PRO A 231 0.06 10.34 8.19
CA PRO A 231 -0.74 10.80 7.06
C PRO A 231 -0.22 10.18 5.76
N THR A 232 -1.12 9.84 4.87
CA THR A 232 -0.83 9.53 3.47
C THR A 232 -1.24 10.74 2.64
N TRP A 233 -0.30 11.30 1.86
CA TRP A 233 -0.54 12.50 1.08
C TRP A 233 0.02 12.40 -0.33
N ILE A 234 -0.52 13.24 -1.20
CA ILE A 234 -0.13 13.37 -2.60
C ILE A 234 0.07 14.83 -2.98
N ASP A 235 0.84 15.05 -4.04
CA ASP A 235 0.93 16.34 -4.72
C ASP A 235 0.37 16.25 -6.14
N ARG A 236 0.33 17.37 -6.86
CA ARG A 236 -0.25 17.44 -8.21
C ARG A 236 0.42 16.48 -9.20
N THR A 237 1.70 16.17 -9.02
CA THR A 237 2.45 15.27 -9.90
C THR A 237 2.02 13.81 -9.77
N ASP A 238 1.39 13.44 -8.65
CA ASP A 238 0.80 12.12 -8.46
C ASP A 238 -0.44 11.88 -9.33
N LEU A 239 -1.16 12.93 -9.73
CA LEU A 239 -2.34 12.81 -10.61
C LEU A 239 -2.03 13.19 -12.05
N HIS A 240 -0.97 13.98 -12.25
CA HIS A 240 -0.54 14.46 -13.55
C HIS A 240 0.98 14.25 -13.71
N PRO A 241 1.45 12.99 -13.73
CA PRO A 241 2.86 12.71 -13.91
C PRO A 241 3.33 13.24 -15.27
N GLU A 242 4.51 13.85 -15.30
CA GLU A 242 5.14 14.26 -16.56
C GLU A 242 5.31 13.01 -17.46
N ARG A 243 5.04 13.19 -18.76
CA ARG A 243 5.05 12.10 -19.76
C ARG A 243 6.43 11.53 -20.02
#